data_AF-A0A0F2Q583-F1
#
_entry.id   AF-A0A0F2Q583-F1
#
_cell.length_a   1.000
_cell.length_b   1.000
_cell.length_c   1.000
_cell.angle_alpha   90.00
_cell.angle_beta   90.00
_cell.angle_gamma   90.00
#
_symmetry.space_group_name_H-M   'P 1'
#
loop_
_entity.id
_entity.type
_entity.pdbx_description
1 polymer ?
#
loop_
_entity_poly.entity_id
_entity_poly.type
_entity_poly.pdbx_seq_one_letter_code
_entity_poly.pdbx_strand_id
1 'polypeptide(L)'
;MWAWYFILFVVLLMMIVKFVSSKRKKPFPGIKALLPDYGAEAGAELTPYYKNRSQMLVEGLTGKPLPYFETTIDLYEKTPQKLVAEWSIGDNFKKLLTDEYGQEFWHNCQPVLRINHTNAVPQAYHREIKIELAKGIQEIHVSAPGETLNTEVGVITETGSFIPFAKSNDVAIPKES
;
A
#
# COMPACT_ATOMS: atom_id res chain seq x y z
N MET A 1 -57.46 6.98 -25.56
CA MET A 1 -56.25 7.81 -25.31
C MET A 1 -55.14 7.06 -24.58
N TRP A 2 -55.43 6.24 -23.56
CA TRP A 2 -54.41 5.49 -22.79
C TRP A 2 -53.50 4.56 -23.61
N ALA A 3 -54.05 3.90 -24.64
CA ALA A 3 -53.26 3.03 -25.52
C ALA A 3 -52.10 3.73 -26.23
N TRP A 4 -52.28 5.00 -26.62
CA TRP A 4 -51.25 5.79 -27.29
C TRP A 4 -50.09 6.16 -26.36
N TYR A 5 -50.38 6.44 -25.08
CA TYR A 5 -49.35 6.70 -24.07
C TYR A 5 -48.51 5.45 -23.79
N PHE A 6 -49.12 4.27 -23.78
CA PHE A 6 -48.41 3.00 -23.58
C PHE A 6 -47.44 2.70 -24.74
N ILE A 7 -47.88 2.89 -25.99
CA ILE A 7 -47.03 2.71 -27.17
C ILE A 7 -45.83 3.66 -27.12
N LEU A 8 -46.06 4.94 -26.79
CA LEU A 8 -45.01 5.95 -26.74
C LEU A 8 -43.99 5.66 -25.63
N PHE A 9 -44.45 5.17 -24.47
CA PHE A 9 -43.58 4.75 -23.37
C PHE A 9 -42.69 3.56 -23.75
N VAL A 10 -43.23 2.54 -24.42
CA VAL A 10 -42.47 1.37 -24.86
C VAL A 10 -41.39 1.75 -25.88
N VAL A 11 -41.72 2.64 -26.83
CA VAL A 11 -40.76 3.15 -27.81
C VAL A 11 -39.63 3.95 -27.13
N LEU A 12 -39.98 4.81 -26.18
CA LEU A 12 -39.00 5.58 -25.40
C LEU A 12 -38.07 4.65 -24.60
N LEU A 13 -38.62 3.61 -23.98
CA LEU A 13 -37.86 2.63 -23.20
C LEU A 13 -36.89 1.84 -24.09
N MET A 14 -37.32 1.43 -25.30
CA MET A 14 -36.42 0.78 -26.27
C MET A 14 -35.28 1.70 -26.73
N MET A 15 -35.53 3.01 -26.91
CA MET A 15 -34.46 3.96 -27.23
C MET A 15 -33.44 4.08 -26.10
N ILE A 16 -33.90 4.18 -24.85
CA ILE A 16 -33.03 4.27 -23.67
C ILE A 16 -32.16 3.00 -23.55
N VAL A 17 -32.77 1.81 -23.70
CA VAL A 17 -32.03 0.54 -23.65
C VAL A 17 -30.98 0.46 -24.76
N LYS A 18 -31.30 0.87 -25.99
CA LYS A 18 -30.31 0.93 -27.08
C LYS A 18 -29.20 1.94 -26.82
N PHE A 19 -29.51 3.09 -26.23
CA PHE A 19 -28.52 4.12 -25.92
C PHE A 19 -27.57 3.69 -24.80
N VAL A 20 -28.08 3.00 -23.77
CA VAL A 20 -27.27 2.44 -22.67
C VAL A 20 -26.44 1.24 -23.14
N SER A 21 -27.01 0.38 -24.00
CA SER A 21 -26.32 -0.79 -24.55
C SER A 21 -25.19 -0.41 -25.53
N SER A 22 -25.38 0.66 -26.32
CA SER A 22 -24.37 1.19 -27.25
C SER A 22 -23.09 1.65 -26.55
N LYS A 23 -23.17 2.14 -25.31
CA LYS A 23 -22.00 2.62 -24.55
C LYS A 23 -21.21 1.53 -23.82
N ARG A 24 -21.62 0.26 -23.88
CA ARG A 24 -20.92 -0.87 -23.22
C ARG A 24 -20.46 -1.93 -24.23
N LYS A 25 -19.60 -1.55 -25.16
CA LYS A 25 -18.75 -2.50 -25.91
C LYS A 25 -17.34 -1.94 -26.09
N LYS A 26 -16.56 -1.94 -25.01
CA LYS A 26 -15.14 -2.26 -25.12
C LYS A 26 -14.97 -3.63 -24.46
N PRO A 27 -14.57 -4.68 -25.19
CA PRO A 27 -14.19 -5.93 -24.54
C PRO A 27 -13.06 -5.60 -23.57
N PHE A 28 -13.23 -5.92 -22.31
CA PHE A 28 -12.17 -5.83 -21.31
C PHE A 28 -11.01 -6.67 -21.85
N PRO A 29 -9.86 -6.08 -22.23
CA PRO A 29 -8.70 -6.89 -22.53
C PRO A 29 -8.34 -7.53 -21.19
N GLY A 30 -8.50 -8.84 -21.10
CA GLY A 30 -8.10 -9.58 -19.92
C GLY A 30 -6.66 -9.23 -19.52
N ILE A 31 -6.34 -9.47 -18.26
CA ILE A 31 -5.07 -9.19 -17.57
C ILE A 31 -3.80 -9.63 -18.34
N LYS A 32 -3.97 -10.44 -19.40
CA LYS A 32 -2.92 -10.82 -20.38
C LYS A 32 -2.29 -9.64 -21.13
N ALA A 33 -2.91 -8.46 -21.21
CA ALA A 33 -2.30 -7.28 -21.83
C ALA A 33 -1.31 -6.52 -20.91
N LEU A 34 -1.20 -6.92 -19.63
CA LEU A 34 -0.30 -6.31 -18.63
C LEU A 34 0.89 -7.20 -18.26
N LEU A 35 1.04 -8.36 -18.89
CA LEU A 35 2.22 -9.19 -18.72
C LEU A 35 3.20 -8.87 -19.88
N PRO A 36 4.40 -8.33 -19.60
CA PRO A 36 5.41 -8.23 -20.63
C PRO A 36 5.75 -9.63 -21.13
N ASP A 37 5.84 -9.76 -22.45
CA ASP A 37 6.36 -10.92 -23.15
C ASP A 37 7.82 -11.08 -22.74
N TYR A 38 8.09 -11.90 -21.73
CA TYR A 38 9.43 -12.31 -21.38
C TYR A 38 9.89 -13.30 -22.45
N GLY A 39 10.37 -12.73 -23.57
CA GLY A 39 11.31 -13.39 -24.44
C GLY A 39 12.47 -13.86 -23.57
N ALA A 40 12.58 -15.18 -23.46
CA ALA A 40 13.72 -15.84 -22.87
C ALA A 40 15.00 -15.40 -23.60
N GLU A 41 16.10 -15.41 -22.84
CA GLU A 41 17.49 -15.37 -23.32
C GLU A 41 18.09 -13.97 -23.57
N ALA A 42 18.65 -13.38 -22.51
CA ALA A 42 20.08 -13.03 -22.44
C ALA A 42 20.40 -12.19 -21.19
N GLY A 43 21.33 -12.66 -20.36
CA GLY A 43 22.09 -11.79 -19.45
C GLY A 43 21.58 -11.61 -18.02
N ALA A 44 21.06 -12.67 -17.38
CA ALA A 44 20.63 -12.66 -15.97
C ALA A 44 21.80 -12.84 -14.97
N GLU A 45 22.98 -12.31 -15.26
CA GLU A 45 24.09 -12.26 -14.32
C GLU A 45 24.65 -10.84 -14.30
N LEU A 46 24.75 -10.25 -13.10
CA LEU A 46 25.39 -8.95 -12.78
C LEU A 46 24.52 -7.71 -12.56
N THR A 47 23.24 -7.85 -12.23
CA THR A 47 22.61 -6.83 -11.38
C THR A 47 21.84 -7.50 -10.24
N PRO A 48 22.10 -7.18 -8.96
CA PRO A 48 21.20 -7.58 -7.89
C PRO A 48 19.87 -6.88 -8.16
N TYR A 49 18.92 -7.64 -8.71
CA TYR A 49 17.55 -7.21 -8.90
C TYR A 49 16.94 -7.05 -7.51
N TYR A 50 16.98 -5.81 -6.99
CA TYR A 50 16.38 -5.43 -5.72
C TYR A 50 14.85 -5.47 -5.87
N LYS A 51 14.30 -6.68 -5.78
CA LYS A 51 12.87 -6.96 -5.84
C LYS A 51 12.22 -6.65 -4.50
N ASN A 52 12.24 -5.38 -4.12
CA ASN A 52 11.34 -4.83 -3.11
C ASN A 52 11.20 -3.33 -3.38
N ARG A 53 10.77 -2.99 -4.61
CA ARG A 53 10.21 -1.66 -4.87
C ARG A 53 8.81 -1.65 -4.25
N SER A 54 8.68 -0.92 -3.14
CA SER A 54 7.42 -0.66 -2.44
C SER A 54 6.30 -0.35 -3.44
N GLN A 55 5.41 -1.30 -3.68
CA GLN A 55 4.17 -1.03 -4.40
C GLN A 55 3.29 -0.21 -3.45
N MET A 56 3.51 1.10 -3.38
CA MET A 56 2.73 2.01 -2.56
C MET A 56 1.31 2.07 -3.12
N LEU A 57 0.33 1.76 -2.28
CA LEU A 57 -1.11 1.81 -2.57
C LEU A 57 -1.53 3.17 -3.17
N VAL A 58 -0.80 4.23 -2.82
CA VAL A 58 -0.98 5.61 -3.29
C VAL A 58 -0.61 5.81 -4.77
N GLU A 59 0.37 5.08 -5.32
CA GLU A 59 0.65 5.14 -6.78
C GLU A 59 -0.51 4.54 -7.58
N GLY A 60 -1.11 3.45 -7.06
CA GLY A 60 -2.29 2.84 -7.63
C GLY A 60 -3.54 3.72 -7.55
N LEU A 61 -3.66 4.54 -6.52
CA LEU A 61 -4.77 5.47 -6.32
C LEU A 61 -4.64 6.77 -7.12
N THR A 62 -3.43 7.32 -7.23
CA THR A 62 -3.21 8.66 -7.80
C THR A 62 -2.83 8.66 -9.28
N GLY A 63 -2.31 7.55 -9.81
CA GLY A 63 -1.88 7.43 -11.21
C GLY A 63 -0.73 8.37 -11.59
N LYS A 64 -0.07 8.99 -10.61
CA LYS A 64 1.08 9.86 -10.79
C LYS A 64 2.32 9.14 -10.26
N PRO A 65 3.44 9.11 -11.02
CA PRO A 65 4.71 8.67 -10.44
C PRO A 65 5.08 9.68 -9.34
N LEU A 66 5.04 9.24 -8.09
CA LEU A 66 5.51 10.04 -6.98
C LEU A 66 6.99 10.37 -7.24
N PRO A 67 7.46 11.61 -6.93
CA PRO A 67 8.88 11.86 -6.87
C PRO A 67 9.44 10.86 -5.86
N TYR A 68 10.26 9.93 -6.36
CA TYR A 68 10.80 8.84 -5.59
C TYR A 68 11.39 9.38 -4.27
N PHE A 69 11.09 8.70 -3.15
CA PHE A 69 11.75 8.84 -1.85
C PHE A 69 11.34 9.96 -0.89
N GLU A 70 10.16 10.57 -1.03
CA GLU A 70 9.75 11.55 -0.01
C GLU A 70 9.45 10.88 1.35
N THR A 71 8.84 9.70 1.32
CA THR A 71 8.54 8.92 2.53
C THR A 71 9.31 7.61 2.52
N THR A 72 10.24 7.44 3.45
CA THR A 72 11.10 6.25 3.57
C THR A 72 11.10 5.72 5.00
N ILE A 73 11.40 4.44 5.15
CA ILE A 73 11.66 3.82 6.45
C ILE A 73 12.76 2.78 6.28
N ASP A 74 13.74 2.82 7.18
CA ASP A 74 14.85 1.88 7.26
C ASP A 74 14.81 1.18 8.61
N LEU A 75 15.07 -0.12 8.60
CA LEU A 75 15.13 -0.95 9.80
C LEU A 75 16.50 -1.60 9.89
N TYR A 76 17.18 -1.39 11.01
CA TYR A 76 18.49 -1.99 11.22
C TYR A 76 18.67 -2.50 12.64
N GLU A 77 19.52 -3.50 12.78
CA GLU A 77 19.87 -4.09 14.06
C GLU A 77 20.92 -3.23 14.76
N LYS A 78 20.61 -2.78 15.98
CA LYS A 78 21.58 -2.08 16.85
C LYS A 78 22.25 -3.06 17.82
N THR A 79 21.48 -4.02 18.31
CA THR A 79 21.94 -5.17 19.12
C THR A 79 21.00 -6.36 18.85
N PRO A 80 21.36 -7.61 19.21
CA PRO A 80 20.49 -8.78 19.00
C PRO A 80 19.08 -8.66 19.57
N GLN A 81 18.87 -7.80 20.56
CA GLN A 81 17.58 -7.57 21.22
C GLN A 81 16.98 -6.18 20.93
N LYS A 82 17.65 -5.36 20.11
CA LYS A 82 17.21 -4.00 19.78
C LYS A 82 17.34 -3.70 18.29
N LEU A 83 16.22 -3.38 17.68
CA LEU A 83 16.15 -2.78 16.36
C LEU A 83 15.93 -1.27 16.47
N VAL A 84 16.37 -0.55 15.46
CA VAL A 84 16.05 0.85 15.28
C VAL A 84 15.33 1.00 13.95
N ALA A 85 14.17 1.64 14.00
CA ALA A 85 13.45 2.07 12.81
C ALA A 85 13.62 3.57 12.66
N GLU A 86 14.13 4.01 11.51
CA GLU A 86 14.25 5.42 11.12
C GLU A 86 13.37 5.69 9.92
N TRP A 87 12.66 6.81 9.93
CA TRP A 87 11.78 7.18 8.82
C TRP A 87 11.82 8.68 8.55
N SER A 88 11.57 9.01 7.29
CA SER A 88 11.28 10.36 6.83
C SER A 88 9.89 10.36 6.22
N ILE A 89 9.07 11.37 6.50
CA ILE A 89 7.76 11.56 5.85
C ILE A 89 7.84 12.83 5.03
N GLY A 90 7.59 12.72 3.73
CA GLY A 90 7.64 13.87 2.82
C GLY A 90 6.54 14.90 3.11
N ASP A 91 6.87 16.17 2.94
CA ASP A 91 5.91 17.26 3.15
C ASP A 91 4.76 17.22 2.14
N ASN A 92 5.00 16.77 0.91
CA ASN A 92 3.92 16.64 -0.08
C ASN A 92 2.99 15.48 0.23
N PHE A 93 3.50 14.44 0.90
CA PHE A 93 2.70 13.29 1.30
C PHE A 93 1.60 13.67 2.31
N LYS A 94 1.94 14.53 3.29
CA LYS A 94 0.93 15.02 4.24
C LYS A 94 -0.18 15.81 3.56
N LYS A 95 0.19 16.68 2.62
CA LYS A 95 -0.76 17.47 1.84
C LYS A 95 -1.65 16.59 0.98
N LEU A 96 -1.10 15.59 0.30
CA LEU A 96 -1.86 14.64 -0.51
C LEU A 96 -2.94 13.92 0.32
N LEU A 97 -2.58 13.40 1.50
CA LEU A 97 -3.54 12.73 2.37
C LEU A 97 -4.60 13.70 2.92
N THR A 98 -4.23 14.94 3.22
CA THR A 98 -5.21 15.97 3.61
C THR A 98 -6.15 16.33 2.47
N ASP A 99 -5.66 16.40 1.24
CA ASP A 99 -6.48 16.70 0.06
C ASP A 99 -7.45 15.54 -0.26
N GLU A 100 -7.04 14.30 0.00
CA GLU A 100 -7.85 13.09 -0.26
C GLU A 100 -8.87 12.78 0.85
N TYR A 101 -8.46 12.88 2.12
CA TYR A 101 -9.25 12.46 3.27
C TYR A 101 -9.83 13.62 4.10
N GLY A 102 -9.46 14.86 3.79
CA GLY A 102 -9.93 16.08 4.46
C GLY A 102 -8.99 16.58 5.57
N GLN A 103 -9.27 17.79 6.07
CA GLN A 103 -8.42 18.46 7.08
C GLN A 103 -8.39 17.75 8.43
N GLU A 104 -9.49 17.11 8.82
CA GLU A 104 -9.61 16.40 10.11
C GLU A 104 -8.87 15.04 10.13
N PHE A 105 -8.41 14.55 8.97
CA PHE A 105 -7.78 13.23 8.85
C PHE A 105 -6.66 13.01 9.87
N TRP A 106 -5.77 13.99 10.02
CA TRP A 106 -4.62 13.88 10.93
C TRP A 106 -4.98 13.99 12.41
N HIS A 107 -6.11 14.64 12.74
CA HIS A 107 -6.60 14.74 14.12
C HIS A 107 -7.27 13.44 14.59
N ASN A 108 -7.85 12.72 13.64
CA ASN A 108 -8.67 11.55 13.88
C ASN A 108 -7.91 10.23 13.72
N CYS A 109 -6.68 10.29 13.19
CA CYS A 109 -5.83 9.13 12.98
C CYS A 109 -4.78 8.96 14.08
N GLN A 110 -4.42 7.71 14.37
CA GLN A 110 -3.34 7.37 15.28
C GLN A 110 -2.11 6.90 14.50
N PRO A 111 -0.98 7.63 14.56
CA PRO A 111 0.24 7.16 13.94
C PRO A 111 0.82 5.95 14.66
N VAL A 112 1.18 4.94 13.88
CA VAL A 112 1.74 3.69 14.39
C VAL A 112 2.89 3.20 13.53
N LEU A 113 3.77 2.47 14.18
CA LEU A 113 4.77 1.62 13.57
C LEU A 113 4.31 0.18 13.71
N ARG A 114 4.00 -0.47 12.59
CA ARG A 114 3.63 -1.88 12.54
C ARG A 114 4.88 -2.71 12.30
N ILE A 115 5.17 -3.63 13.21
CA ILE A 115 6.28 -4.57 13.11
C ILE A 115 5.69 -5.92 12.69
N ASN A 116 6.08 -6.40 11.52
CA ASN A 116 5.63 -7.69 11.00
C ASN A 116 6.71 -8.74 11.26
N HIS A 117 6.32 -9.81 11.93
CA HIS A 117 7.13 -11.01 12.15
C HIS A 117 6.77 -12.01 11.05
N THR A 118 7.56 -12.03 9.98
CA THR A 118 7.20 -12.68 8.71
C THR A 118 7.28 -14.21 8.72
N ASN A 119 8.14 -14.77 9.55
CA ASN A 119 8.40 -16.21 9.66
C ASN A 119 8.29 -16.71 11.11
N ALA A 120 7.57 -15.98 11.96
CA ALA A 120 7.29 -16.40 13.32
C ALA A 120 6.58 -17.75 13.37
N VAL A 121 6.84 -18.50 14.44
CA VAL A 121 6.22 -19.80 14.72
C VAL A 121 5.23 -19.61 15.88
N PRO A 122 3.97 -20.08 15.80
CA PRO A 122 3.40 -20.99 14.78
C PRO A 122 2.98 -20.34 13.46
N GLN A 123 2.81 -19.03 13.42
CA GLN A 123 2.43 -18.29 12.21
C GLN A 123 2.93 -16.85 12.27
N ALA A 124 3.02 -16.22 11.09
CA ALA A 124 3.33 -14.79 10.98
C ALA A 124 2.30 -13.94 11.73
N TYR A 125 2.78 -12.91 12.41
CA TYR A 125 1.93 -11.95 13.12
C TYR A 125 2.51 -10.54 12.99
N HIS A 126 1.73 -9.55 13.40
CA HIS A 126 2.20 -8.18 13.50
C HIS A 126 1.86 -7.60 14.87
N ARG A 127 2.63 -6.61 15.29
CA ARG A 127 2.39 -5.81 16.49
C ARG A 127 2.52 -4.34 16.14
N GLU A 128 1.78 -3.51 16.84
CA GLU A 128 1.70 -2.08 16.55
C GLU A 128 2.23 -1.28 17.74
N ILE A 129 3.06 -0.29 17.46
CA ILE A 129 3.60 0.63 18.46
C ILE A 129 3.14 2.03 18.07
N LYS A 130 2.53 2.75 19.03
CA LYS A 130 2.18 4.16 18.82
C LYS A 130 3.44 4.99 18.73
N ILE A 131 3.52 5.86 17.73
CA ILE A 131 4.69 6.69 17.47
C ILE A 131 4.29 8.15 17.24
N GLU A 132 5.27 9.04 17.36
CA GLU A 132 5.15 10.41 16.88
C GLU A 132 5.85 10.50 15.53
N LEU A 133 5.10 10.75 14.45
CA LEU A 133 5.67 10.79 13.08
C LEU A 133 6.82 11.79 12.95
N ALA A 134 6.76 12.90 13.70
CA ALA A 134 7.77 13.96 13.66
C ALA A 134 9.12 13.56 14.28
N LYS A 135 9.18 12.50 15.11
CA LYS A 135 10.45 12.04 15.70
C LYS A 135 11.37 11.41 14.68
N GLY A 136 10.82 10.76 13.65
CA GLY A 136 11.60 10.10 12.59
C GLY A 136 12.43 8.90 13.05
N ILE A 137 12.33 8.48 14.31
CA ILE A 137 13.13 7.37 14.86
C ILE A 137 12.38 6.70 16.01
N GLN A 138 12.50 5.38 16.12
CA GLN A 138 12.01 4.59 17.24
C GLN A 138 12.94 3.41 17.54
N GLU A 139 13.33 3.27 18.80
CA GLU A 139 13.98 2.03 19.28
C GLU A 139 12.92 0.98 19.59
N ILE A 140 13.17 -0.25 19.14
CA ILE A 140 12.26 -1.39 19.25
C ILE A 140 12.99 -2.51 19.97
N HIS A 141 12.45 -2.93 21.11
CA HIS A 141 12.91 -4.12 21.81
C HIS A 141 12.28 -5.36 21.17
N VAL A 142 13.12 -6.31 20.77
CA VAL A 142 12.71 -7.54 20.09
C VAL A 142 13.25 -8.74 20.86
N SER A 143 12.40 -9.74 21.08
CA SER A 143 12.76 -11.03 21.67
C SER A 143 12.26 -12.13 20.74
N ALA A 144 12.88 -12.21 19.55
CA ALA A 144 12.43 -13.04 18.44
C ALA A 144 13.64 -13.71 17.72
N PRO A 145 14.41 -14.55 18.43
CA PRO A 145 15.63 -15.14 17.86
C PRO A 145 15.30 -16.04 16.66
N GLY A 146 16.00 -15.82 15.55
CA GLY A 146 15.79 -16.57 14.31
C GLY A 146 14.59 -16.13 13.47
N GLU A 147 13.88 -15.07 13.87
CA GLU A 147 12.79 -14.49 13.08
C GLU A 147 13.30 -13.37 12.15
N THR A 148 12.58 -13.16 11.05
CA THR A 148 12.76 -12.07 10.10
C THR A 148 11.64 -11.07 10.28
N LEU A 149 12.02 -9.82 10.52
CA LEU A 149 11.11 -8.72 10.78
C LEU A 149 11.22 -7.66 9.67
N ASN A 150 10.10 -7.01 9.37
CA ASN A 150 10.08 -5.73 8.70
C ASN A 150 9.11 -4.79 9.41
N THR A 151 9.18 -3.51 9.08
CA THR A 151 8.37 -2.46 9.70
C THR A 151 7.65 -1.63 8.65
N GLU A 152 6.45 -1.19 8.99
CA GLU A 152 5.64 -0.29 8.20
C GLU A 152 5.27 0.91 9.05
N VAL A 153 5.60 2.11 8.59
CA VAL A 153 5.11 3.36 9.20
C VAL A 153 3.79 3.73 8.56
N GLY A 154 2.80 4.10 9.36
CA GLY A 154 1.47 4.43 8.86
C GLY A 154 0.58 5.03 9.93
N VAL A 155 -0.71 5.09 9.63
CA VAL A 155 -1.74 5.53 10.57
C VAL A 155 -2.88 4.53 10.63
N ILE A 156 -3.49 4.43 11.82
CA ILE A 156 -4.76 3.76 12.04
C ILE A 156 -5.85 4.82 11.98
N THR A 157 -6.82 4.65 11.10
CA THR A 157 -7.98 5.52 10.97
C THR A 157 -9.00 5.28 12.09
N GLU A 158 -9.99 6.16 12.25
CA GLU A 158 -11.11 5.96 13.18
C GLU A 158 -11.87 4.65 12.95
N THR A 159 -11.89 4.16 11.70
CA THR A 159 -12.52 2.90 11.34
C THR A 159 -11.67 1.67 11.71
N GLY A 160 -10.49 1.87 12.30
CA GLY A 160 -9.52 0.82 12.62
C GLY A 160 -8.73 0.32 11.41
N SER A 161 -8.82 1.01 10.26
CA SER A 161 -8.09 0.62 9.06
C SER A 161 -6.66 1.15 9.12
N PHE A 162 -5.69 0.32 8.80
CA PHE A 162 -4.29 0.75 8.70
C PHE A 162 -3.95 1.22 7.29
N ILE A 163 -3.44 2.44 7.19
CA ILE A 163 -2.95 3.04 5.96
C ILE A 163 -1.41 3.07 6.04
N PRO A 164 -0.71 2.18 5.31
CA PRO A 164 0.75 2.18 5.28
C PRO A 164 1.28 3.35 4.43
N PHE A 165 2.31 4.02 4.92
CA PHE A 165 3.01 5.08 4.21
C PHE A 165 4.27 4.55 3.52
N ALA A 166 5.08 3.79 4.25
CA ALA A 166 6.28 3.14 3.73
C ALA A 166 6.56 1.83 4.47
N LYS A 167 7.36 0.97 3.84
CA LYS A 167 7.78 -0.34 4.36
C LYS A 167 9.29 -0.46 4.31
N SER A 168 9.87 -1.01 5.38
CA SER A 168 11.31 -1.17 5.52
C SER A 168 11.82 -2.40 4.79
N ASN A 169 13.15 -2.52 4.73
CA ASN A 169 13.82 -3.78 4.47
C ASN A 169 13.49 -4.85 5.53
N ASP A 170 13.75 -6.10 5.16
CA ASP A 170 13.70 -7.24 6.07
C ASP A 170 15.01 -7.31 6.88
N VAL A 171 14.90 -7.63 8.18
CA VAL A 171 16.01 -7.85 9.10
C VAL A 171 15.83 -9.19 9.78
N ALA A 172 16.82 -10.08 9.63
CA ALA A 172 16.84 -11.38 10.29
C ALA A 172 17.56 -11.28 11.63
N ILE A 173 16.89 -11.67 12.71
CA ILE A 173 17.47 -11.69 14.06
C ILE A 173 18.32 -12.95 14.23
N PRO A 174 19.58 -12.82 14.65
CA PRO A 174 20.43 -13.98 14.88
C PRO A 174 19.83 -14.89 15.96
N LYS A 175 20.00 -16.21 15.80
CA LYS A 175 19.72 -17.16 16.89
C LYS A 175 20.84 -17.04 17.92
N GLU A 176 20.51 -16.89 19.19
CA GLU A 176 21.50 -17.03 20.26
C GLU A 176 22.11 -18.43 20.15
N SER A 177 23.43 -18.50 19.94
CA SER A 177 24.22 -19.73 19.76
C SER A 177 24.64 -20.34 21.08
#